data_AF-A0A5K0XCS8-F1
#
_entry.id   AF-A0A5K0XCS8-F1
#
_cell.length_a   1.000
_cell.length_b   1.000
_cell.length_c   1.000
_cell.angle_alpha   90.00
_cell.angle_beta   90.00
_cell.angle_gamma   90.00
#
_symmetry.space_group_name_H-M   'P 1'
#
loop_
_entity.id
_entity.type
_entity.pdbx_description
1 polymer ?
#
loop_
_entity_poly.entity_id
_entity_poly.type
_entity_poly.pdbx_seq_one_letter_code
_entity_poly.pdbx_strand_id
1 'polypeptide(L)'
;GCRYGESCYFSHSLEQNVMPLNLQYECLPEEADADTDAYSLMEILLPDDGRSILILDNSTELYFSANLSNHFSALMIIATSSLSGMPTFDGLDNVEIVGGVHDIHKLVLTNQKDMKVSWKKVQKVLWFAEFFNDEDTERQRQLVQKFFESFAIRMLADALLDIRVILIMNNNKFAHLR
;
A
#
# COMPACT_ATOMS: atom_id res chain seq x y z
N GLY A 1 26.54 -18.49 7.83
CA GLY A 1 27.63 -18.93 8.75
C GLY A 1 27.31 -18.46 10.16
N CYS A 2 27.58 -19.27 11.19
CA CYS A 2 27.29 -18.92 12.58
C CYS A 2 28.29 -17.87 13.11
N ARG A 3 27.79 -16.84 13.80
CA ARG A 3 28.62 -15.76 14.38
C ARG A 3 29.61 -16.23 15.46
N TYR A 4 29.41 -17.44 15.99
CA TYR A 4 30.27 -18.04 17.01
C TYR A 4 31.22 -19.11 16.47
N GLY A 5 31.22 -19.34 15.16
CA GLY A 5 32.12 -20.29 14.50
C GLY A 5 32.13 -21.67 15.17
N GLU A 6 33.33 -22.21 15.38
CA GLU A 6 33.57 -23.50 16.04
C GLU A 6 33.31 -23.49 17.55
N SER A 7 33.14 -22.31 18.15
CA SER A 7 32.84 -22.13 19.58
C SER A 7 31.36 -22.29 19.91
N CYS A 8 30.53 -22.62 18.91
CA CYS A 8 29.10 -22.79 19.09
C CYS A 8 28.80 -24.04 19.91
N TYR A 9 27.95 -23.91 20.93
CA TYR A 9 27.51 -25.03 21.77
C TYR A 9 26.67 -26.08 21.00
N PHE A 10 26.11 -25.70 19.85
CA PHE A 10 25.35 -26.60 18.98
C PHE A 10 26.24 -27.23 17.91
N SER A 11 26.15 -28.55 17.73
CA SER A 11 26.97 -29.26 16.75
C SER A 11 26.56 -28.90 15.33
N HIS A 12 27.52 -28.43 14.54
CA HIS A 12 27.33 -28.09 13.12
C HIS A 12 27.78 -29.19 12.15
N SER A 13 28.04 -30.41 12.65
CA SER A 13 28.33 -31.58 11.82
C SER A 13 27.05 -32.11 11.18
N LEU A 14 26.53 -31.40 10.17
CA LEU A 14 25.79 -32.06 9.12
C LEU A 14 26.85 -32.69 8.22
N GLU A 15 26.89 -34.02 8.18
CA GLU A 15 27.74 -34.78 7.27
C GLU A 15 27.62 -34.19 5.87
N GLN A 16 28.69 -33.52 5.43
CA GLN A 16 28.78 -32.98 4.09
C GLN A 16 28.86 -34.16 3.13
N ASN A 17 27.72 -34.54 2.56
CA ASN A 17 27.73 -35.05 1.20
C ASN A 17 28.35 -33.96 0.34
N VAL A 18 29.64 -34.13 0.04
CA VAL A 18 30.40 -33.26 -0.85
C VAL A 18 29.75 -33.38 -2.23
N MET A 19 28.77 -32.51 -2.51
CA MET A 19 28.35 -32.31 -3.89
C MET A 19 29.53 -31.70 -4.64
N PRO A 20 29.83 -32.19 -5.86
CA PRO A 20 30.93 -31.67 -6.65
C PRO A 20 30.75 -30.16 -6.86
N LEU A 21 31.85 -29.45 -6.65
CA LEU A 21 32.03 -28.01 -6.74
C LEU A 21 31.84 -27.53 -8.19
N ASN A 22 30.61 -27.60 -8.71
CA ASN A 22 30.22 -27.09 -10.02
C ASN A 22 28.72 -26.77 -10.14
N LEU A 23 28.05 -26.54 -9.01
CA LEU A 23 26.78 -25.82 -9.03
C LEU A 23 27.11 -24.34 -8.83
N GLN A 24 27.23 -23.62 -9.94
CA GLN A 24 26.86 -22.21 -9.94
C GLN A 24 25.44 -22.17 -9.37
N TYR A 25 25.30 -21.78 -8.10
CA TYR A 25 24.05 -21.21 -7.65
C TYR A 25 23.93 -19.89 -8.40
N GLU A 26 23.51 -19.96 -9.66
CA GLU A 26 22.80 -18.85 -10.27
C GLU A 26 21.65 -18.58 -9.31
N CYS A 27 21.69 -17.42 -8.64
CA CYS A 27 20.49 -16.90 -8.01
C CYS A 27 19.45 -16.86 -9.13
N LEU A 28 18.48 -17.77 -9.09
CA LEU A 28 17.36 -17.74 -10.01
C LEU A 28 16.71 -16.37 -9.86
N PRO A 29 16.46 -15.63 -10.95
CA PRO A 29 15.67 -14.42 -10.88
C PRO A 29 14.35 -14.75 -10.20
N GLU A 30 13.90 -13.88 -9.32
CA GLU A 30 12.60 -13.91 -8.64
C GLU A 30 11.45 -13.62 -9.65
N GLU A 31 11.60 -14.02 -10.92
CA GLU A 31 10.73 -13.64 -12.04
C GLU A 31 9.82 -14.78 -12.51
N ALA A 32 9.93 -15.99 -11.96
CA ALA A 32 9.12 -17.12 -12.42
C ALA A 32 7.70 -17.15 -11.84
N ASP A 33 7.46 -16.50 -10.70
CA ASP A 33 6.17 -16.54 -9.98
C ASP A 33 5.80 -15.20 -9.28
N ALA A 34 6.41 -14.08 -9.71
CA ALA A 34 6.17 -12.76 -9.10
C ALA A 34 4.69 -12.35 -9.12
N ASP A 35 3.95 -12.70 -10.16
CA ASP A 35 2.51 -12.44 -10.27
C ASP A 35 1.69 -13.23 -9.24
N THR A 36 2.06 -14.49 -9.00
CA THR A 36 1.42 -15.39 -8.03
C THR A 36 1.65 -14.91 -6.58
N ASP A 37 2.88 -14.47 -6.30
CA ASP A 37 3.28 -13.96 -4.98
C ASP A 37 2.70 -12.56 -4.70
N ALA A 38 2.63 -11.68 -5.70
CA ALA A 38 1.98 -10.37 -5.58
C ALA A 38 0.48 -10.49 -5.30
N TYR A 39 -0.21 -11.43 -5.97
CA TYR A 39 -1.63 -11.71 -5.71
C TYR A 39 -1.85 -12.23 -4.28
N SER A 40 -0.97 -13.12 -3.82
CA SER A 40 -1.01 -13.66 -2.45
C SER A 40 -0.82 -12.56 -1.38
N LEU A 41 0.09 -11.61 -1.60
CA LEU A 41 0.27 -10.45 -0.72
C LEU A 41 -0.95 -9.53 -0.71
N MET A 42 -1.54 -9.28 -1.88
CA MET A 42 -2.76 -8.47 -2.00
C MET A 42 -3.94 -9.11 -1.27
N GLU A 43 -4.14 -10.43 -1.37
CA GLU A 43 -5.18 -11.14 -0.61
C GLU A 43 -4.98 -11.04 0.91
N ILE A 44 -3.72 -11.10 1.38
CA ILE A 44 -3.40 -10.98 2.81
C ILE A 44 -3.67 -9.55 3.32
N LEU A 45 -3.28 -8.54 2.55
CA LEU A 45 -3.40 -7.14 2.93
C LEU A 45 -4.83 -6.61 2.75
N LEU A 46 -5.53 -7.10 1.73
CA LEU A 46 -6.84 -6.68 1.28
C LEU A 46 -7.76 -7.89 1.08
N PRO A 47 -8.13 -8.63 2.14
CA PRO A 47 -9.10 -9.72 1.99
C PRO A 47 -10.42 -9.19 1.44
N ASP A 48 -11.05 -9.90 0.50
CA ASP A 48 -12.37 -9.51 0.00
C ASP A 48 -13.44 -9.81 1.08
N ASP A 49 -13.93 -8.75 1.71
CA ASP A 49 -14.97 -8.77 2.74
C ASP A 49 -16.23 -8.02 2.29
N GLY A 50 -16.33 -7.67 1.00
CA GLY A 50 -17.45 -6.91 0.47
C GLY A 50 -17.56 -5.48 1.04
N ARG A 51 -16.45 -4.89 1.50
CA ARG A 51 -16.39 -3.47 1.93
C ARG A 51 -15.41 -2.65 1.08
N SER A 52 -15.59 -1.33 1.10
CA SER A 52 -14.88 -0.44 0.18
C SER A 52 -13.42 -0.22 0.58
N ILE A 53 -12.56 -0.12 -0.43
CA ILE A 53 -11.15 0.23 -0.36
C ILE A 53 -11.02 1.70 -0.76
N LEU A 54 -10.54 2.53 0.16
CA LEU A 54 -10.20 3.92 -0.10
C LEU A 54 -8.71 4.04 -0.45
N ILE A 55 -8.41 4.51 -1.64
CA ILE A 55 -7.07 4.82 -2.11
C ILE A 55 -6.86 6.32 -1.97
N LEU A 56 -5.99 6.69 -1.03
CA LEU A 56 -5.53 8.05 -0.82
C LEU A 56 -4.25 8.26 -1.64
N ASP A 57 -4.46 8.66 -2.88
CA ASP A 57 -3.41 9.01 -3.84
C ASP A 57 -3.59 10.48 -4.26
N ASN A 58 -2.49 11.23 -4.28
CA ASN A 58 -2.44 12.63 -4.72
C ASN A 58 -2.06 12.75 -6.20
N SER A 59 -1.81 11.62 -6.88
CA SER A 59 -1.50 11.56 -8.31
C SER A 59 -2.69 11.95 -9.19
N THR A 60 -2.37 12.39 -10.40
CA THR A 60 -3.36 12.64 -11.46
C THR A 60 -3.64 11.40 -12.30
N GLU A 61 -2.77 10.39 -12.24
CA GLU A 61 -2.76 9.27 -13.20
C GLU A 61 -3.50 8.04 -12.68
N LEU A 62 -3.65 7.87 -11.36
CA LEU A 62 -4.41 6.79 -10.71
C LEU A 62 -4.07 5.36 -11.18
N TYR A 63 -2.86 5.13 -11.71
CA TYR A 63 -2.43 3.81 -12.23
C TYR A 63 -2.68 2.68 -11.24
N PHE A 64 -2.40 2.91 -9.95
CA PHE A 64 -2.63 1.89 -8.93
C PHE A 64 -4.12 1.54 -8.79
N SER A 65 -5.01 2.54 -8.85
CA SER A 65 -6.46 2.31 -8.76
C SER A 65 -6.98 1.54 -9.97
N ALA A 66 -6.48 1.86 -11.16
CA ALA A 66 -6.81 1.15 -12.40
C ALA A 66 -6.23 -0.27 -12.45
N ASN A 67 -5.07 -0.51 -11.83
CA ASN A 67 -4.55 -1.86 -11.71
C ASN A 67 -5.32 -2.67 -10.67
N LEU A 68 -5.65 -2.05 -9.53
CA LEU A 68 -6.38 -2.70 -8.45
C LEU A 68 -7.79 -3.13 -8.88
N SER A 69 -8.45 -2.38 -9.78
CA SER A 69 -9.77 -2.74 -10.33
C SER A 69 -9.75 -4.00 -11.20
N ASN A 70 -8.57 -4.48 -11.64
CA ASN A 70 -8.45 -5.79 -12.30
C ASN A 70 -8.51 -6.96 -11.31
N HIS A 71 -8.25 -6.72 -10.02
CA HIS A 71 -8.18 -7.74 -8.98
C HIS A 71 -9.35 -7.67 -8.00
N PHE A 72 -9.93 -6.49 -7.82
CA PHE A 72 -11.05 -6.23 -6.92
C PHE A 72 -12.21 -5.59 -7.67
N SER A 73 -13.43 -5.74 -7.15
CA SER A 73 -14.60 -5.07 -7.73
C SER A 73 -14.40 -3.55 -7.76
N ALA A 74 -14.39 -2.96 -8.97
CA ALA A 74 -14.22 -1.52 -9.17
C ALA A 74 -15.24 -0.68 -8.39
N LEU A 75 -16.48 -1.18 -8.23
CA LEU A 75 -17.54 -0.55 -7.44
C LEU A 75 -17.20 -0.39 -5.95
N MET A 76 -16.21 -1.14 -5.48
CA MET A 76 -15.74 -1.11 -4.10
C MET A 76 -14.50 -0.24 -3.92
N ILE A 77 -13.93 0.28 -5.00
CA ILE A 77 -12.75 1.13 -4.98
C ILE A 77 -13.18 2.59 -5.01
N ILE A 78 -12.68 3.35 -4.04
CA ILE A 78 -12.82 4.80 -3.96
C ILE A 78 -11.41 5.37 -4.10
N ALA A 79 -11.14 6.13 -5.15
CA ALA A 79 -9.81 6.70 -5.41
C ALA A 79 -9.85 8.22 -5.27
N THR A 80 -8.88 8.81 -4.59
CA THR A 80 -8.69 10.27 -4.59
C THR A 80 -7.82 10.70 -5.76
N SER A 81 -8.08 11.89 -6.30
CA SER A 81 -7.19 12.52 -7.28
C SER A 81 -7.03 14.00 -6.97
N SER A 82 -5.84 14.54 -7.26
CA SER A 82 -5.59 15.98 -7.25
C SER A 82 -6.28 16.72 -8.40
N LEU A 83 -6.68 16.02 -9.47
CA LEU A 83 -7.42 16.62 -10.58
C LEU A 83 -8.88 16.87 -10.17
N SER A 84 -9.39 18.07 -10.47
CA SER A 84 -10.80 18.41 -10.21
C SER A 84 -11.77 17.76 -11.22
N GLY A 85 -11.26 17.36 -12.40
CA GLY A 85 -12.01 16.70 -13.47
C GLY A 85 -11.90 15.17 -13.43
N MET A 86 -12.62 14.51 -14.34
CA MET A 86 -12.50 13.05 -14.52
C MET A 86 -11.13 12.71 -15.12
N PRO A 87 -10.37 11.78 -14.53
CA PRO A 87 -9.17 11.22 -15.15
C PRO A 87 -9.54 10.54 -16.46
N THR A 88 -8.69 10.66 -17.47
CA THR A 88 -8.89 10.07 -18.80
C THR A 88 -8.23 8.69 -18.94
N PHE A 89 -8.17 7.91 -17.85
CA PHE A 89 -7.43 6.65 -17.83
C PHE A 89 -8.36 5.44 -18.02
N ASP A 90 -8.01 4.58 -18.98
CA ASP A 90 -8.73 3.32 -19.25
C ASP A 90 -8.59 2.35 -18.06
N GLY A 91 -9.67 1.64 -17.69
CA GLY A 91 -9.67 0.70 -16.54
C GLY A 91 -10.18 1.28 -15.22
N LEU A 92 -10.61 2.54 -15.19
CA LEU A 92 -11.30 3.15 -14.05
C LEU A 92 -12.83 3.03 -14.12
N ASP A 93 -13.36 2.22 -15.05
CA ASP A 93 -14.79 2.02 -15.19
C ASP A 93 -15.40 1.52 -13.88
N ASN A 94 -16.36 2.28 -13.35
CA ASN A 94 -17.05 2.02 -12.07
C ASN A 94 -16.24 2.26 -10.79
N VAL A 95 -15.01 2.79 -10.87
CA VAL A 95 -14.27 3.29 -9.71
C VAL A 95 -14.85 4.64 -9.28
N GLU A 96 -15.12 4.82 -7.99
CA GLU A 96 -15.58 6.10 -7.45
C GLU A 96 -14.39 7.07 -7.32
N ILE A 97 -14.38 8.16 -8.09
CA ILE A 97 -13.26 9.11 -8.10
C ILE A 97 -13.61 10.39 -7.35
N VAL A 98 -12.80 10.68 -6.34
CA VAL A 98 -12.89 11.86 -5.50
C VAL A 98 -11.83 12.87 -5.94
N GLY A 99 -12.21 13.71 -6.91
CA GLY A 99 -11.31 14.73 -7.48
C GLY A 99 -11.12 15.98 -6.62
N GLY A 100 -10.05 16.73 -6.91
CA GLY A 100 -9.66 17.99 -6.26
C GLY A 100 -9.09 17.82 -4.85
N VAL A 101 -8.53 16.66 -4.54
CA VAL A 101 -7.92 16.35 -3.25
C VAL A 101 -6.44 16.69 -3.31
N HIS A 102 -6.06 17.83 -2.73
CA HIS A 102 -4.65 18.26 -2.60
C HIS A 102 -4.10 18.10 -1.18
N ASP A 103 -4.99 18.03 -0.18
CA ASP A 103 -4.63 17.83 1.22
C ASP A 103 -5.50 16.70 1.79
N ILE A 104 -4.88 15.53 1.91
CA ILE A 104 -5.52 14.31 2.43
C ILE A 104 -6.00 14.54 3.87
N HIS A 105 -5.28 15.31 4.68
CA HIS A 105 -5.70 15.62 6.06
C HIS A 105 -6.99 16.42 6.06
N LYS A 106 -7.11 17.39 5.14
CA LYS A 106 -8.34 18.17 4.98
C LYS A 106 -9.49 17.27 4.53
N LEU A 107 -9.27 16.35 3.59
CA LEU A 107 -10.28 15.37 3.18
C LEU A 107 -10.76 14.54 4.37
N VAL A 108 -9.83 14.02 5.18
CA VAL A 108 -10.13 13.21 6.37
C VAL A 108 -10.92 14.00 7.42
N LEU A 109 -10.71 15.31 7.55
CA LEU A 109 -11.43 16.15 8.52
C LEU A 109 -12.72 16.80 7.98
N THR A 110 -12.97 16.79 6.67
CA THR A 110 -14.13 17.49 6.08
C THR A 110 -15.44 16.85 6.52
N ASN A 111 -16.39 17.62 7.08
CA ASN A 111 -17.65 17.09 7.61
C ASN A 111 -18.51 16.40 6.54
N GLN A 112 -19.26 15.36 6.93
CA GLN A 112 -20.08 14.51 6.03
C GLN A 112 -20.97 15.25 5.02
N LYS A 113 -21.43 16.47 5.35
CA LYS A 113 -22.28 17.29 4.45
C LYS A 113 -21.54 17.81 3.22
N ASP A 114 -20.23 17.98 3.32
CA ASP A 114 -19.34 18.43 2.24
C ASP A 114 -18.44 17.30 1.73
N MET A 115 -18.66 16.07 2.23
CA MET A 115 -17.82 14.92 1.92
C MET A 115 -18.20 14.26 0.61
N LYS A 116 -17.16 14.01 -0.18
CA LYS A 116 -17.22 13.13 -1.34
C LYS A 116 -17.09 11.64 -0.98
N VAL A 117 -16.56 11.29 0.21
CA VAL A 117 -16.31 9.89 0.63
C VAL A 117 -17.29 9.45 1.72
N SER A 118 -17.92 8.29 1.55
CA SER A 118 -18.76 7.65 2.57
C SER A 118 -17.93 6.78 3.52
N TRP A 119 -17.34 7.37 4.57
CA TRP A 119 -16.44 6.66 5.51
C TRP A 119 -17.03 5.41 6.16
N LYS A 120 -18.34 5.36 6.38
CA LYS A 120 -19.01 4.18 6.96
C LYS A 120 -18.90 2.92 6.10
N LYS A 121 -18.63 3.06 4.80
CA LYS A 121 -18.42 1.95 3.87
C LYS A 121 -16.94 1.57 3.73
N VAL A 122 -16.04 2.44 4.19
CA VAL A 122 -14.59 2.26 4.07
C VAL A 122 -14.10 1.35 5.19
N GLN A 123 -13.45 0.26 4.81
CA GLN A 123 -12.78 -0.64 5.77
C GLN A 123 -11.26 -0.64 5.59
N LYS A 124 -10.79 -0.36 4.38
CA LYS A 124 -9.37 -0.40 4.05
C LYS A 124 -8.98 0.95 3.47
N VAL A 125 -7.90 1.52 3.99
CA VAL A 125 -7.34 2.80 3.52
C VAL A 125 -5.93 2.52 3.05
N LEU A 126 -5.70 2.61 1.75
CA LEU A 126 -4.39 2.54 1.12
C LEU A 126 -3.88 3.96 0.95
N TRP A 127 -2.88 4.36 1.74
CA TRP A 127 -2.34 5.71 1.69
C TRP A 127 -1.00 5.75 0.97
N PHE A 128 -0.99 6.33 -0.22
CA PHE A 128 0.22 6.60 -1.01
C PHE A 128 0.83 7.91 -0.54
N ALA A 129 1.73 7.83 0.43
CA ALA A 129 2.41 9.01 0.94
C ALA A 129 3.58 9.40 0.02
N GLU A 130 3.55 10.63 -0.46
CA GLU A 130 4.62 11.24 -1.25
C GLU A 130 5.76 11.68 -0.32
N PHE A 131 6.66 10.76 0.01
CA PHE A 131 7.89 11.08 0.72
C PHE A 131 8.97 11.52 -0.28
N PHE A 132 9.27 12.82 -0.31
CA PHE A 132 10.35 13.33 -1.15
C PHE A 132 11.71 12.86 -0.61
N ASN A 133 12.57 12.38 -1.52
CA ASN A 133 13.82 11.67 -1.21
C ASN A 133 14.89 12.49 -0.47
N ASP A 134 14.77 13.83 -0.41
CA ASP A 134 15.84 14.73 0.08
C ASP A 134 15.41 15.74 1.15
N GLU A 135 14.13 15.84 1.49
CA GLU A 135 13.68 16.85 2.46
C GLU A 135 13.18 16.24 3.76
N ASP A 136 14.05 16.35 4.75
CA ASP A 136 13.73 16.53 6.16
C ASP A 136 12.85 15.41 6.76
N THR A 137 13.50 14.40 7.33
CA THR A 137 12.86 13.31 8.11
C THR A 137 11.82 13.85 9.09
N GLU A 138 12.00 15.06 9.61
CA GLU A 138 11.04 15.74 10.47
C GLU A 138 9.73 16.06 9.74
N ARG A 139 9.76 16.54 8.49
CA ARG A 139 8.56 16.80 7.69
C ARG A 139 7.83 15.50 7.36
N GLN A 140 8.55 14.43 7.04
CA GLN A 140 7.94 13.12 6.79
C GLN A 140 7.26 12.59 8.06
N ARG A 141 7.92 12.72 9.22
CA ARG A 141 7.34 12.40 10.53
C ARG A 141 6.09 13.21 10.81
N GLN A 142 6.13 14.52 10.57
CA GLN A 142 4.98 15.42 10.75
C GLN A 142 3.82 15.07 9.83
N LEU A 143 4.09 14.68 8.58
CA LEU A 143 3.07 14.22 7.63
C LEU A 143 2.34 12.98 8.16
N VAL A 144 3.08 11.96 8.58
CA VAL A 144 2.51 10.73 9.15
C VAL A 144 1.72 11.03 10.43
N GLN A 145 2.29 11.82 11.33
CA GLN A 145 1.64 12.21 12.58
C GLN A 145 0.33 12.94 12.31
N LYS A 146 0.35 13.98 11.47
CA LYS A 146 -0.82 14.77 11.11
C LYS A 146 -1.90 13.91 10.43
N PHE A 147 -1.50 12.87 9.69
CA PHE A 147 -2.45 11.96 9.05
C PHE A 147 -3.19 11.16 10.11
N PHE A 148 -2.47 10.49 10.99
CA PHE A 148 -3.07 9.66 12.02
C PHE A 148 -3.83 10.46 13.08
N GLU A 149 -3.42 11.70 13.38
CA GLU A 149 -4.20 12.62 14.23
C GLU A 149 -5.56 12.95 13.61
N SER A 150 -5.57 13.39 12.34
CA SER A 150 -6.81 13.65 11.61
C SER A 150 -7.67 12.38 11.49
N PHE A 151 -7.04 11.23 11.24
CA PHE A 151 -7.73 9.97 11.08
C PHE A 151 -8.34 9.47 12.38
N ALA A 152 -7.66 9.63 13.52
CA ALA A 152 -8.20 9.30 14.82
C ALA A 152 -9.46 10.13 15.14
N ILE A 153 -9.44 11.43 14.83
CA ILE A 153 -10.63 12.30 14.95
C ILE A 153 -11.77 11.75 14.09
N ARG A 154 -11.48 11.38 12.83
CA ARG A 154 -12.47 10.80 11.92
C ARG A 154 -13.04 9.48 12.44
N MET A 155 -12.19 8.58 12.93
CA MET A 155 -12.62 7.30 13.49
C MET A 155 -13.60 7.51 14.66
N LEU A 156 -13.31 8.46 15.55
CA LEU A 156 -14.19 8.80 16.67
C LEU A 156 -15.48 9.48 16.21
N ALA A 157 -15.39 10.42 15.26
CA ALA A 157 -16.54 11.18 14.78
C ALA A 157 -17.58 10.31 14.06
N ASP A 158 -17.12 9.36 13.23
CA ASP A 158 -18.00 8.48 12.45
C ASP A 158 -18.18 7.08 13.07
N ALA A 159 -17.61 6.84 14.26
CA ALA A 159 -17.58 5.54 14.94
C ALA A 159 -17.10 4.41 14.02
N LEU A 160 -15.98 4.65 13.34
CA LEU A 160 -15.42 3.71 12.38
C LEU A 160 -14.77 2.53 13.12
N LEU A 161 -15.31 1.34 12.90
CA LEU A 161 -14.82 0.09 13.50
C LEU A 161 -14.01 -0.71 12.48
N ASP A 162 -12.92 -1.32 12.96
CA ASP A 162 -12.09 -2.27 12.20
C ASP A 162 -11.48 -1.72 10.89
N ILE A 163 -11.18 -0.42 10.83
CA ILE A 163 -10.47 0.13 9.67
C ILE A 163 -8.99 -0.29 9.71
N ARG A 164 -8.52 -0.84 8.59
CA ARG A 164 -7.10 -1.06 8.31
C ARG A 164 -6.55 0.07 7.47
N VAL A 165 -5.54 0.75 7.99
CA VAL A 165 -4.76 1.72 7.22
C VAL A 165 -3.44 1.08 6.82
N ILE A 166 -3.16 1.04 5.53
CA ILE A 166 -1.90 0.57 4.95
C ILE A 166 -1.20 1.79 4.35
N LEU A 167 -0.10 2.19 4.98
CA LEU A 167 0.79 3.21 4.46
C LEU A 167 1.66 2.59 3.37
N ILE A 168 1.49 3.07 2.15
CA ILE A 168 2.33 2.72 1.00
C ILE A 168 3.32 3.86 0.81
N MET A 169 4.56 3.58 1.19
CA MET A 169 5.67 4.51 0.96
C MET A 169 6.08 4.39 -0.50
N ASN A 170 5.87 5.43 -1.30
CA ASN A 170 6.39 5.44 -2.67
C ASN A 170 7.91 5.63 -2.64
N ASN A 171 8.63 4.56 -2.34
CA ASN A 171 10.07 4.51 -2.44
C ASN A 171 10.40 4.10 -3.88
N ASN A 172 10.74 5.05 -4.75
CA ASN A 172 11.38 4.72 -6.03
C ASN A 172 12.65 3.85 -5.85
N LYS A 173 13.20 3.81 -4.62
CA LYS A 173 14.31 2.92 -4.21
C LYS A 173 13.89 1.46 -3.98
N PHE A 174 12.62 1.19 -3.70
CA PHE A 174 12.05 -0.16 -3.46
C PHE A 174 11.04 -0.59 -4.52
N ALA A 175 10.54 0.32 -5.37
CA ALA A 175 9.61 0.05 -6.46
C ALA A 175 10.30 -0.54 -7.71
N HIS A 176 11.24 -1.48 -7.51
CA HIS A 176 11.64 -2.44 -8.55
C HIS A 176 11.07 -3.81 -8.15
N LEU A 177 9.74 -3.89 -8.03
CA LEU A 177 9.05 -5.13 -8.32
C LEU A 177 8.75 -5.05 -9.80
N ARG A 178 9.56 -5.77 -10.57
CA ARG A 178 9.37 -6.02 -11.98
C ARG A 178 8.90 -7.45 -12.15
#